data_AF-A0A7Y8J8W8-F1
#
_entry.id   AF-A0A7Y8J8W8-F1
#
_cell.length_a   1.000
_cell.length_b   1.000
_cell.length_c   1.000
_cell.angle_alpha   90.00
_cell.angle_beta   90.00
_cell.angle_gamma   90.00
#
_symmetry.space_group_name_H-M   'P 1'
#
loop_
_entity.id
_entity.type
_entity.pdbx_description
1 polymer ?
#
loop_
_entity_poly.entity_id
_entity_poly.type
_entity_poly.pdbx_seq_one_letter_code
_entity_poly.pdbx_strand_id
1 'polypeptide(L)'
;MPADSKKTILVIDDDITIRKLLSYHLKNNGFDVFEAVGPSEAFAHLNQNKFDLVLCDVTMDEMDGFTFCKQVREKEEYKILPFIFVTAKSGIEDKEKAIEVGGDDFITKPFEIQELIMKVRALVRRADIFKIYGAKRIIEQTVSQSTPQIVLIDDDQSLAKLFQYNLNKSGFECHIAFNAEDGLKLIKKVNPDIIISDIMMPKIDGFQLRKMILEDEQIKAIPFIFLTSKGSENDILDGYDLGITDYVLKTAGPRVVVAKVSAIIKSLGKERQKVVSELHSAADSMKMKVVPDESPEFDNFQIKHWHVPFQGIPGGDFIDYFRFNENNLVVIFGDVMGKKWGAWYFAYAYAGYIRSSLRVALQSVSSLTPADILKKLNLAVYNDAKISEVFTTLSILVFDNQKMKALYSGAGDLPLIYHNYENKIIHRIQSNGVLLGFAPDSDYENIEITLTKNDILYLMSDGIIESRNSNGVQFGVNGLEEALLKVEKDQAPVQKFISEFSSFTAGKFEDDISLIMIKAL
;
A
#
# COMPACT_ATOMS: atom_id res chain seq x y z
N MET A 1 13.75 3.92 23.38
CA MET A 1 13.32 2.60 22.89
C MET A 1 12.34 2.03 23.91
N PRO A 2 11.21 1.43 23.51
CA PRO A 2 10.36 0.71 24.45
C PRO A 2 11.16 -0.47 25.02
N ALA A 3 10.85 -0.91 26.25
CA ALA A 3 11.60 -1.95 26.96
C ALA A 3 11.77 -3.22 26.09
N ASP A 4 13.03 -3.63 25.83
CA ASP A 4 13.37 -4.81 25.04
C ASP A 4 12.78 -6.08 25.68
N SER A 5 11.68 -6.58 25.12
CA SER A 5 11.27 -7.96 25.34
C SER A 5 12.35 -8.86 24.72
N LYS A 6 12.90 -9.79 25.51
CA LYS A 6 13.84 -10.78 24.98
C LYS A 6 13.24 -11.50 23.77
N LYS A 7 14.03 -11.57 22.71
CA LYS A 7 13.64 -12.23 21.45
C LYS A 7 13.65 -13.76 21.65
N THR A 8 12.64 -14.43 21.12
CA THR A 8 12.40 -15.86 21.36
C THR A 8 12.79 -16.69 20.14
N ILE A 9 13.60 -17.73 20.33
CA ILE A 9 14.13 -18.60 19.27
C ILE A 9 13.66 -20.04 19.48
N LEU A 10 13.20 -20.69 18.42
CA LEU A 10 12.92 -22.12 18.40
C LEU A 10 14.10 -22.87 17.78
N VAL A 11 14.69 -23.81 18.53
CA VAL A 11 15.77 -24.69 18.06
C VAL A 11 15.22 -26.09 17.84
N ILE A 12 15.33 -26.59 16.61
CA ILE A 12 14.83 -27.89 16.17
C ILE A 12 16.00 -28.70 15.65
N ASP A 13 16.34 -29.80 16.33
CA ASP A 13 17.42 -30.71 15.95
C ASP A 13 17.14 -32.04 16.68
N ASP A 14 17.34 -33.19 16.05
CA ASP A 14 17.13 -34.50 16.68
C ASP A 14 18.28 -34.85 17.64
N ASP A 15 19.49 -34.39 17.35
CA ASP A 15 20.67 -34.56 18.20
C ASP A 15 20.58 -33.68 19.46
N ILE A 16 20.42 -34.34 20.61
CA ILE A 16 20.34 -33.69 21.92
C ILE A 16 21.58 -32.85 22.25
N THR A 17 22.76 -33.27 21.79
CA THR A 17 24.03 -32.57 22.05
C THR A 17 24.06 -31.25 21.31
N ILE A 18 23.73 -31.26 20.01
CA ILE A 18 23.68 -30.05 19.18
C ILE A 18 22.58 -29.12 19.71
N ARG A 19 21.37 -29.65 19.95
CA ARG A 19 20.23 -28.87 20.47
C ARG A 19 20.56 -28.17 21.79
N LYS A 20 21.22 -28.86 22.73
CA LYS A 20 21.64 -28.29 24.02
C LYS A 20 22.78 -27.28 23.87
N LEU A 21 23.76 -27.55 23.00
CA LEU A 21 24.85 -26.63 22.70
C LEU A 21 24.31 -25.30 22.15
N LEU A 22 23.45 -25.36 21.13
CA LEU A 22 22.81 -24.18 20.55
C LEU A 22 22.01 -23.40 21.59
N SER A 23 21.17 -24.11 22.36
CA SER A 23 20.33 -23.50 23.39
C SER A 23 21.15 -22.79 24.47
N TYR A 24 22.25 -23.38 24.92
CA TYR A 24 23.14 -22.78 25.91
C TYR A 24 23.76 -21.47 25.38
N HIS A 25 24.32 -21.49 24.18
CA HIS A 25 24.99 -20.31 23.62
C HIS A 25 24.01 -19.19 23.26
N LEU A 26 22.80 -19.51 22.77
CA LEU A 26 21.76 -18.52 22.49
C LEU A 26 21.25 -17.86 23.78
N LYS A 27 20.98 -18.64 24.83
CA LYS A 27 20.57 -18.09 26.15
C LYS A 27 21.62 -17.14 26.73
N ASN A 28 22.89 -17.52 26.67
CA ASN A 28 23.99 -16.66 27.12
C ASN A 28 24.17 -15.39 26.29
N ASN A 29 23.64 -15.36 25.06
CA ASN A 29 23.65 -14.20 24.18
C ASN A 29 22.35 -13.37 24.25
N GLY A 30 21.51 -13.61 25.26
CA GLY A 30 20.35 -12.77 25.59
C GLY A 30 19.02 -13.21 24.98
N PHE A 31 18.96 -14.37 24.32
CA PHE A 31 17.74 -14.89 23.71
C PHE A 31 16.97 -15.82 24.67
N ASP A 32 15.64 -15.85 24.55
CA ASP A 32 14.83 -16.91 25.13
C ASP A 32 14.74 -18.06 24.12
N VAL A 33 14.89 -19.30 24.58
CA VAL A 33 15.04 -20.46 23.67
C VAL A 33 14.11 -21.59 24.05
N PHE A 34 13.34 -22.05 23.07
CA PHE A 34 12.56 -23.27 23.10
C PHE A 34 13.27 -24.35 22.27
N GLU A 35 13.19 -25.59 22.74
CA GLU A 35 13.82 -26.74 22.11
C GLU A 35 12.73 -27.68 21.58
N ALA A 36 12.92 -28.21 20.38
CA ALA A 36 12.09 -29.27 19.82
C ALA A 36 12.99 -30.38 19.26
N VAL A 37 12.63 -31.64 19.50
CA VAL A 37 13.37 -32.81 18.97
C VAL A 37 13.04 -33.06 17.50
N GLY A 38 11.89 -32.56 17.02
CA GLY A 38 11.47 -32.75 15.64
C GLY A 38 10.22 -31.96 15.26
N PRO A 39 9.71 -32.15 14.04
CA PRO A 39 8.61 -31.37 13.46
C PRO A 39 7.33 -31.32 14.31
N SER A 40 6.93 -32.47 14.88
CA SER A 40 5.71 -32.59 15.67
C SER A 40 5.71 -31.68 16.92
N GLU A 41 6.81 -31.66 17.67
CA GLU A 41 6.99 -30.79 18.85
C GLU A 41 7.15 -29.32 18.43
N ALA A 42 7.86 -29.06 17.33
CA ALA A 42 8.04 -27.72 16.79
C ALA A 42 6.70 -27.07 16.38
N PHE A 43 5.79 -27.81 15.74
CA PHE A 43 4.46 -27.30 15.43
C PHE A 43 3.62 -27.02 16.69
N ALA A 44 3.74 -27.86 17.72
CA ALA A 44 3.08 -27.62 18.99
C ALA A 44 3.56 -26.31 19.64
N HIS A 45 4.87 -26.06 19.64
CA HIS A 45 5.44 -24.81 20.11
C HIS A 45 4.97 -23.60 19.31
N LEU A 46 5.03 -23.67 17.98
CA LEU A 46 4.59 -22.59 17.08
C LEU A 46 3.13 -22.22 17.35
N ASN A 47 2.22 -23.19 17.54
CA ASN A 47 0.81 -22.88 17.80
C ASN A 47 0.53 -22.24 19.17
N GLN A 48 1.46 -22.35 20.13
CA GLN A 48 1.27 -21.87 21.51
C GLN A 48 2.05 -20.59 21.83
N ASN A 49 3.13 -20.32 21.09
CA ASN A 49 4.08 -19.25 21.39
C ASN A 49 4.46 -18.49 20.12
N LYS A 50 4.83 -17.22 20.28
CA LYS A 50 5.40 -16.41 19.18
C LYS A 50 6.92 -16.52 19.20
N PHE A 51 7.49 -16.64 18.01
CA PHE A 51 8.94 -16.76 17.81
C PHE A 51 9.43 -15.63 16.91
N ASP A 52 10.67 -15.21 17.14
CA ASP A 52 11.38 -14.23 16.33
C ASP A 52 12.33 -14.90 15.33
N LEU A 53 12.70 -16.17 15.54
CA LEU A 53 13.54 -16.96 14.63
C LEU A 53 13.41 -18.47 14.89
N VAL A 54 13.57 -19.28 13.84
CA VAL A 54 13.69 -20.73 13.93
C VAL A 54 15.06 -21.19 13.43
N LEU A 55 15.78 -21.96 14.24
CA LEU A 55 16.95 -22.74 13.86
C LEU A 55 16.49 -24.18 13.64
N CYS A 56 16.67 -24.72 12.44
CA CYS A 56 16.10 -26.02 12.07
C CYS A 56 17.16 -26.91 11.43
N ASP A 57 17.36 -28.13 11.96
CA ASP A 57 18.10 -29.15 11.23
C ASP A 57 17.36 -29.50 9.93
N VAL A 58 18.11 -29.72 8.87
CA VAL A 58 17.58 -30.25 7.62
C VAL A 58 17.31 -31.74 7.74
N THR A 59 18.18 -32.49 8.43
CA THR A 59 18.05 -33.94 8.56
C THR A 59 17.34 -34.24 9.87
N MET A 60 16.05 -34.58 9.79
CA MET A 60 15.24 -34.96 10.96
C MET A 60 14.36 -36.14 10.59
N ASP A 61 14.00 -36.93 11.60
CA ASP A 61 12.98 -37.98 11.47
C ASP A 61 11.59 -37.38 11.21
N GLU A 62 10.67 -38.20 10.67
CA GLU A 62 9.32 -37.84 10.20
C GLU A 62 9.30 -36.97 8.92
N MET A 63 9.99 -35.85 8.94
CA MET A 63 9.98 -34.85 7.86
C MET A 63 11.27 -34.02 7.88
N ASP A 64 11.85 -33.81 6.69
CA ASP A 64 13.05 -32.96 6.57
C ASP A 64 12.75 -31.48 6.87
N GLY A 65 13.77 -30.75 7.30
CA GLY A 65 13.63 -29.34 7.68
C GLY A 65 13.16 -28.44 6.54
N PHE A 66 13.44 -28.79 5.28
CA PHE A 66 12.97 -28.03 4.12
C PHE A 66 11.45 -28.14 3.95
N THR A 67 10.92 -29.35 4.10
CA THR A 67 9.50 -29.65 4.01
C THR A 67 8.76 -29.04 5.20
N PHE A 68 9.35 -29.11 6.40
CA PHE A 68 8.84 -28.44 7.59
C PHE A 68 8.73 -26.92 7.39
N CYS A 69 9.80 -26.26 6.93
CA CYS A 69 9.79 -24.84 6.62
C CYS A 69 8.69 -24.49 5.63
N LYS A 70 8.57 -25.25 4.54
CA LYS A 70 7.52 -25.02 3.53
C LYS A 70 6.11 -25.04 4.15
N GLN A 71 5.80 -26.01 5.00
CA GLN A 71 4.50 -26.10 5.68
C GLN A 71 4.28 -24.98 6.69
N VAL A 72 5.31 -24.58 7.45
CA VAL A 72 5.23 -23.42 8.34
C VAL A 72 4.90 -22.16 7.54
N ARG A 73 5.52 -21.98 6.36
CA ARG A 73 5.29 -20.83 5.47
C ARG A 73 3.90 -20.78 4.82
N GLU A 74 3.14 -21.87 4.81
CA GLU A 74 1.76 -21.89 4.31
C GLU A 74 0.79 -21.15 5.25
N LYS A 75 1.14 -21.03 6.54
CA LYS A 75 0.35 -20.24 7.50
C LYS A 75 0.71 -18.76 7.39
N GLU A 76 -0.29 -17.90 7.20
CA GLU A 76 -0.09 -16.44 7.06
C GLU A 76 0.69 -15.82 8.23
N GLU A 77 0.48 -16.31 9.46
CA GLU A 77 1.20 -15.82 10.65
C GLU A 77 2.73 -16.04 10.58
N TYR A 78 3.20 -17.10 9.92
CA TYR A 78 4.62 -17.48 9.89
C TYR A 78 5.30 -17.23 8.54
N LYS A 79 4.60 -16.60 7.61
CA LYS A 79 5.06 -16.33 6.24
C LYS A 79 6.31 -15.45 6.16
N ILE A 80 6.63 -14.75 7.26
CA ILE A 80 7.81 -13.87 7.45
C ILE A 80 8.71 -14.29 8.62
N LEU A 81 8.38 -15.35 9.37
CA LEU A 81 9.18 -15.84 10.51
C LEU A 81 10.59 -16.26 10.04
N PRO A 82 11.69 -15.64 10.49
CA PRO A 82 13.02 -16.00 10.03
C PRO A 82 13.39 -17.47 10.26
N PHE A 83 13.94 -18.14 9.23
CA PHE A 83 14.42 -19.52 9.30
C PHE A 83 15.91 -19.63 8.95
N ILE A 84 16.70 -20.23 9.84
CA ILE A 84 18.08 -20.64 9.58
C ILE A 84 18.13 -22.17 9.56
N PHE A 85 18.61 -22.73 8.46
CA PHE A 85 18.88 -24.16 8.38
C PHE A 85 20.26 -24.51 8.94
N VAL A 86 20.36 -25.52 9.79
CA VAL A 86 21.64 -26.04 10.29
C VAL A 86 21.85 -27.42 9.69
N THR A 87 22.82 -27.62 8.79
CA THR A 87 22.88 -28.82 7.95
C THR A 87 24.29 -29.36 7.78
N ALA A 88 24.45 -30.68 7.73
CA ALA A 88 25.71 -31.31 7.30
C ALA A 88 25.94 -31.24 5.78
N LYS A 89 24.91 -30.86 5.01
CA LYS A 89 24.97 -30.79 3.54
C LYS A 89 25.50 -29.41 3.10
N SER A 90 26.63 -29.41 2.39
CA SER A 90 27.38 -28.20 2.02
C SER A 90 27.32 -27.83 0.53
N GLY A 91 26.59 -28.61 -0.28
CA GLY A 91 26.50 -28.43 -1.72
C GLY A 91 25.79 -27.13 -2.13
N ILE A 92 26.15 -26.58 -3.30
CA ILE A 92 25.49 -25.40 -3.87
C ILE A 92 23.99 -25.68 -4.12
N GLU A 93 23.65 -26.89 -4.55
CA GLU A 93 22.26 -27.32 -4.78
C GLU A 93 21.43 -27.33 -3.49
N ASP A 94 22.00 -27.72 -2.36
CA ASP A 94 21.31 -27.71 -1.06
C ASP A 94 21.05 -26.26 -0.58
N LYS A 95 21.97 -25.34 -0.88
CA LYS A 95 21.81 -23.90 -0.59
C LYS A 95 20.73 -23.28 -1.47
N GLU A 96 20.65 -23.67 -2.74
CA GLU A 96 19.58 -23.25 -3.65
C GLU A 96 18.22 -23.74 -3.14
N LYS A 97 18.11 -25.03 -2.79
CA LYS A 97 16.89 -25.63 -2.25
C LYS A 97 16.44 -24.96 -0.95
N ALA A 98 17.37 -24.62 -0.05
CA ALA A 98 17.08 -23.91 1.19
C ALA A 98 16.40 -22.55 0.94
N ILE A 99 16.83 -21.82 -0.09
CA ILE A 99 16.25 -20.52 -0.44
C ILE A 99 14.89 -20.69 -1.13
N GLU A 100 14.75 -21.68 -2.02
CA GLU A 100 13.48 -21.95 -2.72
C GLU A 100 12.32 -22.27 -1.78
N VAL A 101 12.57 -23.03 -0.71
CA VAL A 101 11.56 -23.37 0.30
C VAL A 101 11.30 -22.23 1.31
N GLY A 102 12.00 -21.10 1.17
CA GLY A 102 11.80 -19.90 1.99
C GLY A 102 12.64 -19.86 3.26
N GLY A 103 13.80 -20.52 3.29
CA GLY A 103 14.84 -20.28 4.29
C GLY A 103 15.49 -18.91 4.11
N ASP A 104 15.83 -18.26 5.22
CA ASP A 104 16.45 -16.95 5.24
C ASP A 104 17.98 -17.01 5.29
N ASP A 105 18.53 -18.08 5.88
CA ASP A 105 19.95 -18.40 5.83
C ASP A 105 20.22 -19.89 6.11
N PHE A 106 21.47 -20.31 6.00
CA PHE A 106 21.92 -21.64 6.41
C PHE A 106 23.30 -21.59 7.10
N ILE A 107 23.59 -22.64 7.86
CA ILE A 107 24.83 -22.89 8.60
C ILE A 107 25.24 -24.35 8.33
N THR A 108 26.48 -24.55 7.90
CA THR A 108 27.01 -25.87 7.60
C THR A 108 27.64 -26.49 8.86
N LYS A 109 27.31 -27.75 9.20
CA LYS A 109 27.96 -28.53 10.26
C LYS A 109 29.29 -29.11 9.74
N PRO A 110 30.40 -29.08 10.51
CA PRO A 110 30.57 -28.39 11.79
C PRO A 110 30.65 -26.87 11.62
N PHE A 111 30.11 -26.12 12.58
CA PHE A 111 30.02 -24.65 12.55
C PHE A 111 30.71 -24.02 13.75
N GLU A 112 31.08 -22.75 13.60
CA GLU A 112 31.57 -21.94 14.70
C GLU A 112 30.39 -21.26 15.41
N ILE A 113 30.39 -21.30 16.76
CA ILE A 113 29.30 -20.72 17.56
C ILE A 113 29.14 -19.23 17.28
N GLN A 114 30.25 -18.51 17.08
CA GLN A 114 30.20 -17.08 16.80
C GLN A 114 29.50 -16.79 15.47
N GLU A 115 29.82 -17.54 14.40
CA GLU A 115 29.13 -17.44 13.11
C GLU A 115 27.62 -17.61 13.26
N LEU A 116 27.20 -18.60 14.05
CA LEU A 116 25.79 -18.85 14.31
C LEU A 116 25.12 -17.68 15.04
N ILE A 117 25.74 -17.18 16.11
CA ILE A 117 25.20 -16.05 16.87
C ILE A 117 25.11 -14.79 15.99
N MET A 118 26.08 -14.56 15.12
CA MET A 118 26.06 -13.45 14.16
C MET A 118 24.87 -13.56 13.21
N LYS A 119 24.67 -14.71 12.57
CA LYS A 119 23.54 -14.95 11.65
C LYS A 119 22.18 -14.83 12.33
N VAL A 120 22.06 -15.32 13.57
CA VAL A 120 20.83 -15.17 14.36
C VAL A 120 20.53 -13.70 14.64
N ARG A 121 21.51 -12.94 15.15
CA ARG A 121 21.35 -11.50 15.42
C ARG A 121 20.99 -10.72 14.15
N ALA A 122 21.64 -11.05 13.04
CA ALA A 122 21.37 -10.47 11.72
C ALA A 122 19.90 -10.60 11.32
N LEU A 123 19.37 -11.83 11.34
CA LEU A 123 18.02 -12.09 10.89
C LEU A 123 16.94 -11.53 11.82
N VAL A 124 17.18 -11.58 13.14
CA VAL A 124 16.28 -10.94 14.11
C VAL A 124 16.22 -9.42 13.89
N ARG A 125 17.38 -8.76 13.70
CA ARG A 125 17.43 -7.32 13.38
C ARG A 125 16.78 -7.01 12.03
N ARG A 126 17.00 -7.85 11.00
CA ARG A 126 16.38 -7.72 9.67
C ARG A 126 14.85 -7.70 9.74
N ALA A 127 14.24 -8.56 10.56
CA ALA A 127 12.80 -8.57 10.75
C ALA A 127 12.28 -7.25 11.36
N ASP A 128 13.03 -6.64 12.26
CA ASP A 128 12.68 -5.34 12.85
C ASP A 128 12.87 -4.18 11.85
N ILE A 129 13.95 -4.18 11.05
CA ILE A 129 14.18 -3.20 9.98
C ILE A 129 13.04 -3.23 8.97
N PHE A 130 12.58 -4.42 8.57
CA PHE A 130 11.49 -4.56 7.61
C PHE A 130 10.14 -4.07 8.14
N LYS A 131 9.83 -4.28 9.43
CA LYS A 131 8.62 -3.71 10.06
C LYS A 131 8.64 -2.18 9.98
N ILE A 132 9.78 -1.56 10.32
CA ILE A 132 9.94 -0.10 10.32
C ILE A 132 9.89 0.46 8.89
N TYR A 133 10.62 -0.16 7.96
CA TYR A 133 10.69 0.29 6.56
C TYR A 133 9.39 0.05 5.81
N GLY A 134 8.77 -1.13 5.99
CA GLY A 134 7.47 -1.46 5.43
C GLY A 134 6.41 -0.43 5.81
N ALA A 135 6.32 -0.08 7.10
CA ALA A 135 5.40 0.95 7.58
C ALA A 135 5.68 2.34 6.99
N LYS A 136 6.95 2.77 6.94
CA LYS A 136 7.32 4.09 6.41
C LYS A 136 7.06 4.21 4.90
N ARG A 137 7.35 3.17 4.12
CA ARG A 137 7.22 3.23 2.65
C ARG A 137 5.80 3.03 2.14
N ILE A 138 4.89 2.42 2.91
CA ILE A 138 3.44 2.41 2.60
C ILE A 138 2.89 3.84 2.51
N ILE A 139 3.41 4.74 3.34
CA ILE A 139 3.06 6.16 3.33
C ILE A 139 3.64 6.89 2.12
N GLU A 140 4.67 6.35 1.45
CA GLU A 140 5.43 7.01 0.37
C GLU A 140 5.17 6.43 -1.04
N GLN A 141 4.72 5.18 -1.18
CA GLN A 141 4.32 4.59 -2.47
C GLN A 141 3.39 3.39 -2.28
N THR A 142 2.24 3.36 -2.95
CA THR A 142 1.47 2.11 -3.09
C THR A 142 1.04 1.84 -4.53
N VAL A 143 1.20 0.57 -4.90
CA VAL A 143 0.71 -0.18 -6.07
C VAL A 143 0.97 0.40 -7.47
N SER A 144 2.25 0.49 -7.84
CA SER A 144 2.61 -0.05 -9.15
C SER A 144 3.46 -1.30 -8.92
N GLN A 145 3.30 -2.32 -9.79
CA GLN A 145 4.32 -3.37 -9.97
C GLN A 145 5.57 -2.71 -10.58
N SER A 146 6.23 -1.83 -9.83
CA SER A 146 7.51 -1.26 -10.25
C SER A 146 8.58 -2.32 -10.03
N THR A 147 9.41 -2.49 -11.05
CA THR A 147 10.64 -3.27 -11.00
C THR A 147 11.46 -2.81 -9.79
N PRO A 148 11.84 -3.71 -8.86
CA PRO A 148 12.55 -3.29 -7.66
C PRO A 148 13.91 -2.67 -8.03
N GLN A 149 14.19 -1.51 -7.45
CA GLN A 149 15.36 -0.70 -7.73
C GLN A 149 16.50 -1.06 -6.76
N ILE A 150 17.68 -1.30 -7.29
CA ILE A 150 18.88 -1.63 -6.52
C ILE A 150 19.95 -0.58 -6.80
N VAL A 151 20.64 -0.10 -5.77
CA VAL A 151 21.90 0.62 -5.94
C VAL A 151 23.05 -0.26 -5.46
N LEU A 152 23.95 -0.62 -6.36
CA LEU A 152 25.19 -1.36 -6.10
C LEU A 152 26.39 -0.41 -6.12
N ILE A 153 27.17 -0.39 -5.05
CA ILE A 153 28.32 0.49 -4.87
C ILE A 153 29.57 -0.39 -4.67
N ASP A 154 30.44 -0.41 -5.66
CA ASP A 154 31.65 -1.27 -5.64
C ASP A 154 32.71 -0.62 -6.53
N ASP A 155 33.93 -0.44 -6.01
CA ASP A 155 35.03 0.22 -6.73
C ASP A 155 35.65 -0.68 -7.81
N ASP A 156 35.44 -2.00 -7.74
CA ASP A 156 35.78 -2.93 -8.82
C ASP A 156 34.72 -2.87 -9.93
N GLN A 157 35.03 -2.12 -10.99
CA GLN A 157 34.12 -1.93 -12.12
C GLN A 157 33.72 -3.22 -12.84
N SER A 158 34.62 -4.20 -12.93
CA SER A 158 34.36 -5.46 -13.62
C SER A 158 33.40 -6.32 -12.80
N LEU A 159 33.67 -6.42 -11.50
CA LEU A 159 32.85 -7.20 -10.59
C LEU A 159 31.46 -6.56 -10.39
N ALA A 160 31.40 -5.24 -10.26
CA ALA A 160 30.14 -4.48 -10.17
C ALA A 160 29.23 -4.76 -11.38
N LYS A 161 29.79 -4.74 -12.60
CA LYS A 161 29.05 -5.05 -13.84
C LYS A 161 28.58 -6.50 -13.90
N LEU A 162 29.36 -7.45 -13.38
CA LEU A 162 28.95 -8.85 -13.29
C LEU A 162 27.71 -9.00 -12.40
N PHE A 163 27.74 -8.42 -11.20
CA PHE A 163 26.58 -8.47 -10.29
C PHE A 163 25.38 -7.72 -10.86
N GLN A 164 25.59 -6.54 -11.46
CA GLN A 164 24.53 -5.79 -12.14
C GLN A 164 23.85 -6.64 -13.23
N TYR A 165 24.61 -7.31 -14.09
CA TYR A 165 24.07 -8.18 -15.13
C TYR A 165 23.18 -9.30 -14.54
N ASN A 166 23.65 -9.95 -13.48
CA ASN A 166 22.89 -11.04 -12.84
C ASN A 166 21.63 -10.54 -12.13
N LEU A 167 21.69 -9.40 -11.43
CA LEU A 167 20.54 -8.78 -10.79
C LEU A 167 19.49 -8.34 -11.82
N ASN A 168 19.93 -7.70 -12.92
CA ASN A 168 19.05 -7.28 -14.00
C ASN A 168 18.35 -8.47 -14.68
N LYS A 169 19.10 -9.55 -14.93
CA LYS A 169 18.55 -10.78 -15.50
C LYS A 169 17.49 -11.44 -14.61
N SER A 170 17.56 -11.22 -13.30
CA SER A 170 16.59 -11.70 -12.31
C SER A 170 15.39 -10.77 -12.10
N GLY A 171 15.22 -9.74 -12.94
CA GLY A 171 14.06 -8.86 -12.92
C GLY A 171 14.17 -7.69 -11.94
N PHE A 172 15.37 -7.35 -11.50
CA PHE A 172 15.65 -6.12 -10.75
C PHE A 172 16.15 -5.02 -11.68
N GLU A 173 16.05 -3.76 -11.27
CA GLU A 173 16.72 -2.65 -11.95
C GLU A 173 17.91 -2.18 -11.10
N CYS A 174 19.12 -2.62 -11.47
CA CYS A 174 20.34 -2.35 -10.73
C CYS A 174 21.12 -1.17 -11.33
N HIS A 175 21.27 -0.11 -10.53
CA HIS A 175 22.11 1.05 -10.81
C HIS A 175 23.45 0.89 -10.10
N ILE A 176 24.56 1.26 -10.76
CA ILE A 176 25.91 1.09 -10.19
C ILE A 176 26.58 2.43 -9.91
N ALA A 177 27.34 2.49 -8.81
CA ALA A 177 28.29 3.55 -8.50
C ALA A 177 29.65 2.92 -8.14
N PHE A 178 30.75 3.62 -8.45
CA PHE A 178 32.10 3.10 -8.25
C PHE A 178 32.83 3.71 -7.04
N ASN A 179 32.12 4.50 -6.25
CA ASN A 179 32.61 5.12 -5.02
C ASN A 179 31.41 5.57 -4.17
N ALA A 180 31.66 5.82 -2.88
CA ALA A 180 30.62 6.20 -1.93
C ALA A 180 29.95 7.54 -2.26
N GLU A 181 30.68 8.53 -2.78
CA GLU A 181 30.17 9.88 -3.05
C GLU A 181 29.11 9.85 -4.17
N ASP A 182 29.43 9.15 -5.27
CA ASP A 182 28.50 8.93 -6.37
C ASP A 182 27.36 7.99 -5.96
N GLY A 183 27.66 7.00 -5.10
CA GLY A 183 26.67 6.13 -4.48
C GLY A 183 25.60 6.92 -3.71
N LEU A 184 25.97 7.85 -2.84
CA LEU A 184 25.04 8.69 -2.09
C LEU A 184 24.15 9.55 -2.99
N LYS A 185 24.73 10.16 -4.04
CA LYS A 185 23.95 10.93 -5.03
C LYS A 185 22.94 10.04 -5.75
N LEU A 186 23.37 8.85 -6.14
CA LEU A 186 22.55 7.88 -6.85
C LEU A 186 21.40 7.35 -5.97
N ILE A 187 21.67 7.05 -4.69
CA ILE A 187 20.65 6.62 -3.72
C ILE A 187 19.54 7.66 -3.61
N LYS A 188 19.89 8.94 -3.45
CA LYS A 188 18.91 10.04 -3.34
C LYS A 188 18.11 10.24 -4.63
N LYS A 189 18.73 10.02 -5.78
CA LYS A 189 18.09 10.18 -7.09
C LYS A 189 17.14 9.02 -7.42
N VAL A 190 17.58 7.79 -7.16
CA VAL A 190 16.87 6.55 -7.56
C VAL A 190 15.84 6.14 -6.51
N ASN A 191 16.08 6.44 -5.24
CA ASN A 191 15.32 5.94 -4.10
C ASN A 191 15.17 4.39 -4.12
N PRO A 192 16.28 3.65 -3.99
CA PRO A 192 16.28 2.20 -4.19
C PRO A 192 15.51 1.44 -3.10
N ASP A 193 15.08 0.22 -3.44
CA ASP A 193 14.55 -0.77 -2.48
C ASP A 193 15.61 -1.38 -1.59
N ILE A 194 16.85 -1.42 -2.08
CA ILE A 194 17.99 -1.97 -1.36
C ILE A 194 19.30 -1.37 -1.87
N ILE A 195 20.22 -1.16 -0.94
CA ILE A 195 21.59 -0.73 -1.21
C ILE A 195 22.51 -1.93 -0.99
N ILE A 196 23.41 -2.17 -1.94
CA ILE A 196 24.46 -3.18 -1.84
C ILE A 196 25.78 -2.43 -1.96
N SER A 197 26.68 -2.58 -0.98
CA SER A 197 27.96 -1.86 -0.98
C SER A 197 29.12 -2.79 -0.69
N ASP A 198 30.24 -2.61 -1.39
CA ASP A 198 31.51 -3.10 -0.87
C ASP A 198 31.90 -2.33 0.39
N ILE A 199 32.69 -2.98 1.23
CA ILE A 199 33.37 -2.41 2.37
C ILE A 199 34.64 -1.70 1.92
N MET A 200 35.45 -2.37 1.09
CA MET A 200 36.81 -1.91 0.78
C MET A 200 36.79 -0.93 -0.40
N MET A 201 36.38 0.31 -0.16
CA MET A 201 36.37 1.36 -1.18
C MET A 201 37.39 2.47 -0.89
N PRO A 202 37.97 3.10 -1.91
CA PRO A 202 38.88 4.23 -1.74
C PRO A 202 38.18 5.45 -1.12
N LYS A 203 38.93 6.22 -0.31
CA LYS A 203 38.54 7.46 0.37
C LYS A 203 37.47 7.29 1.46
N ILE A 204 36.32 6.72 1.09
CA ILE A 204 35.19 6.46 1.98
C ILE A 204 34.87 4.98 1.87
N ASP A 205 35.11 4.24 2.94
CA ASP A 205 34.80 2.82 3.02
C ASP A 205 33.29 2.57 3.20
N GLY A 206 32.85 1.32 3.06
CA GLY A 206 31.44 0.95 3.18
C GLY A 206 30.86 1.20 4.58
N PHE A 207 31.67 1.11 5.64
CA PHE A 207 31.20 1.39 7.01
C PHE A 207 30.93 2.88 7.21
N GLN A 208 31.82 3.73 6.72
CA GLN A 208 31.66 5.18 6.71
C GLN A 208 30.46 5.59 5.87
N LEU A 209 30.30 5.01 4.68
CA LEU A 209 29.11 5.22 3.84
C LEU A 209 27.82 4.86 4.59
N ARG A 210 27.77 3.70 5.27
CA ARG A 210 26.59 3.31 6.06
C ARG A 210 26.29 4.31 7.17
N LYS A 211 27.31 4.80 7.88
CA LYS A 211 27.13 5.84 8.92
C LYS A 211 26.55 7.13 8.33
N MET A 212 27.05 7.58 7.18
CA MET A 212 26.49 8.74 6.46
C MET A 212 25.03 8.54 6.08
N ILE A 213 24.65 7.33 5.64
CA ILE A 213 23.25 7.01 5.32
C ILE A 213 22.36 7.05 6.57
N LEU A 214 22.85 6.57 7.72
CA LEU A 214 22.10 6.56 8.98
C LEU A 214 21.80 7.97 9.52
N GLU A 215 22.64 8.96 9.19
CA GLU A 215 22.45 10.36 9.57
C GLU A 215 21.39 11.08 8.71
N ASP A 216 20.98 10.50 7.58
CA ASP A 216 20.03 11.11 6.65
C ASP A 216 18.62 10.53 6.83
N GLU A 217 17.69 11.35 7.33
CA GLU A 217 16.30 10.96 7.63
C GLU A 217 15.53 10.36 6.45
N GLN A 218 15.89 10.72 5.21
CA GLN A 218 15.20 10.25 4.02
C GLN A 218 15.65 8.83 3.67
N ILE A 219 16.95 8.54 3.75
CA ILE A 219 17.54 7.31 3.23
C ILE A 219 18.01 6.31 4.31
N LYS A 220 18.05 6.70 5.59
CA LYS A 220 18.52 5.85 6.71
C LYS A 220 17.78 4.52 6.84
N ALA A 221 16.51 4.50 6.45
CA ALA A 221 15.64 3.34 6.58
C ALA A 221 15.85 2.31 5.44
N ILE A 222 16.49 2.71 4.33
CA ILE A 222 16.70 1.82 3.18
C ILE A 222 17.54 0.61 3.61
N PRO A 223 17.07 -0.62 3.33
CA PRO A 223 17.81 -1.85 3.57
C PRO A 223 19.21 -1.80 2.94
N PHE A 224 20.23 -2.23 3.70
CA PHE A 224 21.63 -2.11 3.31
C PHE A 224 22.34 -3.44 3.47
N ILE A 225 23.03 -3.90 2.43
CA ILE A 225 23.81 -5.13 2.40
C ILE A 225 25.28 -4.80 2.18
N PHE A 226 26.18 -5.41 2.96
CA PHE A 226 27.59 -5.47 2.59
C PHE A 226 27.85 -6.63 1.64
N LEU A 227 28.54 -6.37 0.53
CA LEU A 227 29.03 -7.35 -0.42
C LEU A 227 30.55 -7.25 -0.49
N THR A 228 31.29 -8.14 0.17
CA THR A 228 32.75 -7.97 0.29
C THR A 228 33.53 -9.28 0.17
N SER A 229 34.83 -9.14 -0.10
CA SER A 229 35.79 -10.24 -0.10
C SER A 229 36.39 -10.49 1.28
N LYS A 230 36.25 -9.54 2.21
CA LYS A 230 36.75 -9.65 3.59
C LYS A 230 35.72 -10.40 4.43
N GLY A 231 36.16 -11.29 5.30
CA GLY A 231 35.29 -12.13 6.13
C GLY A 231 35.82 -12.30 7.54
N SER A 232 36.51 -11.29 8.08
CA SER A 232 36.93 -11.36 9.48
C SER A 232 35.71 -11.17 10.37
N GLU A 233 35.61 -11.95 11.45
CA GLU A 233 34.45 -11.96 12.35
C GLU A 233 34.13 -10.56 12.90
N ASN A 234 35.16 -9.76 13.17
CA ASN A 234 34.99 -8.39 13.68
C ASN A 234 34.32 -7.47 12.66
N ASP A 235 34.65 -7.57 11.36
CA ASP A 235 34.03 -6.73 10.34
C ASP A 235 32.53 -7.05 10.18
N ILE A 236 32.16 -8.32 10.36
CA ILE A 236 30.77 -8.78 10.29
C ILE A 236 29.98 -8.21 11.48
N LEU A 237 30.52 -8.32 12.69
CA LEU A 237 29.91 -7.77 13.91
C LEU A 237 29.72 -6.26 13.83
N ASP A 238 30.77 -5.53 13.43
CA ASP A 238 30.74 -4.08 13.24
C ASP A 238 29.67 -3.68 12.22
N GLY A 239 29.52 -4.48 11.16
CA GLY A 239 28.51 -4.25 10.14
C GLY A 239 27.10 -4.37 10.71
N TYR A 240 26.84 -5.42 11.48
CA TYR A 240 25.53 -5.60 12.12
C TYR A 240 25.21 -4.52 13.15
N ASP A 241 26.20 -3.98 13.85
CA ASP A 241 25.99 -2.87 14.79
C ASP A 241 25.63 -1.55 14.11
N LEU A 242 25.91 -1.43 12.80
CA LEU A 242 25.38 -0.36 11.94
C LEU A 242 24.00 -0.67 11.34
N GLY A 243 23.33 -1.72 11.82
CA GLY A 243 21.97 -2.06 11.39
C GLY A 243 21.87 -2.39 9.90
N ILE A 244 22.87 -3.10 9.34
CA ILE A 244 22.75 -3.68 8.01
C ILE A 244 21.73 -4.83 8.00
N THR A 245 21.17 -5.09 6.83
CA THR A 245 20.22 -6.17 6.58
C THR A 245 20.92 -7.51 6.44
N ASP A 246 22.05 -7.55 5.75
CA ASP A 246 22.84 -8.78 5.58
C ASP A 246 24.30 -8.47 5.23
N TYR A 247 25.15 -9.48 5.41
CA TYR A 247 26.55 -9.48 5.03
C TYR A 247 26.80 -10.66 4.07
N VAL A 248 27.30 -10.37 2.88
CA VAL A 248 27.45 -11.37 1.81
C VAL A 248 28.88 -11.43 1.31
N LEU A 249 29.46 -12.64 1.32
CA LEU A 249 30.78 -12.88 0.78
C LEU A 249 30.74 -12.97 -0.75
N LYS A 250 31.58 -12.18 -1.43
CA LYS A 250 31.76 -12.19 -2.90
C LYS A 250 32.11 -13.60 -3.43
N THR A 251 32.80 -14.41 -2.61
CA THR A 251 33.18 -15.80 -2.93
C THR A 251 32.01 -16.77 -3.05
N ALA A 252 30.82 -16.43 -2.53
CA ALA A 252 29.62 -17.24 -2.70
C ALA A 252 29.08 -17.22 -4.14
N GLY A 253 29.56 -16.27 -4.96
CA GLY A 253 29.21 -16.13 -6.37
C GLY A 253 27.90 -15.38 -6.63
N PRO A 254 27.67 -14.93 -7.89
CA PRO A 254 26.53 -14.08 -8.25
C PRO A 254 25.15 -14.66 -7.93
N ARG A 255 24.98 -15.97 -8.07
CA ARG A 255 23.69 -16.64 -7.81
C ARG A 255 23.25 -16.49 -6.36
N VAL A 256 24.16 -16.68 -5.41
CA VAL A 256 23.85 -16.58 -3.97
C VAL A 256 23.49 -15.15 -3.60
N VAL A 257 24.21 -14.16 -4.16
CA VAL A 257 23.91 -12.74 -3.94
C VAL A 257 22.51 -12.40 -4.45
N VAL A 258 22.20 -12.78 -5.69
CA VAL A 258 20.86 -12.57 -6.30
C VAL A 258 19.78 -13.23 -5.44
N ALA A 259 20.01 -14.45 -4.97
CA ALA A 259 19.04 -15.19 -4.18
C ALA A 259 18.77 -14.51 -2.82
N LYS A 260 19.82 -14.05 -2.11
CA LYS A 260 19.68 -13.30 -0.86
C LYS A 260 18.95 -11.97 -1.05
N VAL A 261 19.31 -11.21 -2.10
CA VAL A 261 18.61 -9.97 -2.46
C VAL A 261 17.14 -10.24 -2.77
N SER A 262 16.86 -11.29 -3.55
CA SER A 262 15.48 -11.69 -3.87
C SER A 262 14.67 -12.04 -2.63
N ALA A 263 15.25 -12.76 -1.67
CA ALA A 263 14.60 -13.10 -0.41
C ALA A 263 14.28 -11.84 0.41
N ILE A 264 15.20 -10.88 0.47
CA ILE A 264 15.02 -9.60 1.16
C ILE A 264 13.91 -8.77 0.51
N ILE A 265 13.95 -8.57 -0.81
CA ILE A 265 12.92 -7.83 -1.54
C ILE A 265 11.54 -8.49 -1.40
N LYS A 266 11.47 -9.83 -1.47
CA LYS A 266 10.22 -10.56 -1.26
C LYS A 266 9.68 -10.38 0.15
N SER A 267 10.56 -10.37 1.16
CA SER A 267 10.18 -10.10 2.56
C SER A 267 9.64 -8.69 2.74
N LEU A 268 10.29 -7.69 2.13
CA LEU A 268 9.82 -6.29 2.12
C LEU A 268 8.44 -6.16 1.49
N GLY A 269 8.21 -6.83 0.35
CA GLY A 269 6.91 -6.83 -0.32
C GLY A 269 5.80 -7.46 0.51
N LYS A 270 6.08 -8.57 1.22
CA LYS A 270 5.12 -9.22 2.14
C LYS A 270 4.78 -8.35 3.33
N GLU A 271 5.76 -7.71 3.96
CA GLU A 271 5.52 -6.82 5.12
C GLU A 271 4.65 -5.63 4.69
N ARG A 272 4.91 -5.08 3.50
CA ARG A 272 4.07 -4.04 2.90
C ARG A 272 2.61 -4.48 2.78
N GLN A 273 2.38 -5.68 2.24
CA GLN A 273 1.03 -6.24 2.09
C GLN A 273 0.34 -6.47 3.44
N LYS A 274 1.08 -6.96 4.44
CA LYS A 274 0.55 -7.22 5.77
C LYS A 274 0.06 -5.95 6.45
N VAL A 275 0.89 -4.90 6.49
CA VAL A 275 0.50 -3.63 7.12
C VAL A 275 -0.69 -3.00 6.38
N VAL A 276 -0.74 -3.07 5.05
CA VAL A 276 -1.92 -2.63 4.28
C VAL A 276 -3.16 -3.43 4.67
N SER A 277 -3.06 -4.76 4.79
CA SER A 277 -4.16 -5.63 5.23
C SER A 277 -4.62 -5.36 6.68
N GLU A 278 -3.69 -5.05 7.59
CA GLU A 278 -4.02 -4.69 8.97
C GLU A 278 -4.75 -3.35 9.03
N LEU A 279 -4.32 -2.37 8.22
CA LEU A 279 -5.03 -1.09 8.07
C LEU A 279 -6.42 -1.27 7.46
N HIS A 280 -6.60 -2.14 6.46
CA HIS A 280 -7.91 -2.51 5.92
C HIS A 280 -8.82 -3.07 7.02
N SER A 281 -8.31 -4.06 7.75
CA SER A 281 -9.07 -4.70 8.83
C SER A 281 -9.48 -3.69 9.91
N ALA A 282 -8.60 -2.73 10.22
CA ALA A 282 -8.91 -1.65 11.15
C ALA A 282 -10.01 -0.71 10.60
N ALA A 283 -9.93 -0.27 9.35
CA ALA A 283 -10.94 0.57 8.72
C ALA A 283 -12.32 -0.11 8.68
N ASP A 284 -12.35 -1.39 8.29
CA ASP A 284 -13.57 -2.21 8.26
C ASP A 284 -14.17 -2.36 9.67
N SER A 285 -13.32 -2.62 10.67
CA SER A 285 -13.75 -2.76 12.07
C SER A 285 -14.35 -1.48 12.64
N MET A 286 -13.88 -0.31 12.17
CA MET A 286 -14.41 0.99 12.58
C MET A 286 -15.75 1.32 11.90
N LYS A 287 -16.20 0.52 10.92
CA LYS A 287 -17.38 0.82 10.06
C LYS A 287 -17.34 2.26 9.54
N MET A 288 -16.15 2.75 9.22
CA MET A 288 -16.00 4.10 8.72
C MET A 288 -16.65 4.11 7.33
N LYS A 289 -17.78 4.84 7.18
CA LYS A 289 -18.48 5.02 5.91
C LYS A 289 -18.31 6.43 5.33
N VAL A 290 -17.81 6.50 4.10
CA VAL A 290 -17.75 7.72 3.26
C VAL A 290 -18.99 7.92 2.41
N VAL A 291 -19.83 6.88 2.30
CA VAL A 291 -21.13 6.91 1.61
C VAL A 291 -22.22 6.47 2.60
N PRO A 292 -23.32 7.22 2.75
CA PRO A 292 -24.46 6.84 3.59
C PRO A 292 -25.12 5.55 3.09
N ASP A 293 -25.72 4.76 3.99
CA ASP A 293 -26.45 3.53 3.60
C ASP A 293 -27.77 3.81 2.89
N GLU A 294 -28.39 4.93 3.24
CA GLU A 294 -29.71 5.32 2.77
C GLU A 294 -29.67 6.74 2.21
N SER A 295 -30.44 6.97 1.17
CA SER A 295 -30.68 8.30 0.62
C SER A 295 -31.71 9.05 1.49
N PRO A 296 -31.57 10.38 1.67
CA PRO A 296 -32.47 11.15 2.52
C PRO A 296 -33.87 11.27 1.90
N GLU A 297 -34.88 11.39 2.77
CA GLU A 297 -36.19 11.88 2.37
C GLU A 297 -36.18 13.41 2.27
N PHE A 298 -36.78 13.94 1.21
CA PHE A 298 -36.85 15.38 0.99
C PHE A 298 -38.09 15.72 0.15
N ASP A 299 -38.94 16.61 0.64
CA ASP A 299 -40.23 16.88 -0.01
C ASP A 299 -40.04 17.35 -1.47
N ASN A 300 -40.96 16.92 -2.33
CA ASN A 300 -40.96 17.16 -3.78
C ASN A 300 -39.78 16.55 -4.57
N PHE A 301 -38.88 15.81 -3.91
CA PHE A 301 -37.76 15.15 -4.58
C PHE A 301 -37.61 13.69 -4.12
N GLN A 302 -37.38 12.79 -5.08
CA GLN A 302 -36.95 11.43 -4.81
C GLN A 302 -35.43 11.33 -5.04
N ILE A 303 -34.70 11.02 -3.98
CA ILE A 303 -33.24 10.87 -4.00
C ILE A 303 -32.88 9.40 -3.85
N LYS A 304 -32.02 8.91 -4.73
CA LYS A 304 -31.46 7.56 -4.67
C LYS A 304 -29.98 7.63 -5.04
N HIS A 305 -29.14 6.91 -4.31
CA HIS A 305 -27.77 6.67 -4.73
C HIS A 305 -27.50 5.19 -4.94
N TRP A 306 -26.44 4.91 -5.67
CA TRP A 306 -25.85 3.60 -5.83
C TRP A 306 -24.34 3.76 -5.72
N HIS A 307 -23.71 3.00 -4.84
CA HIS A 307 -22.26 2.98 -4.68
C HIS A 307 -21.77 1.53 -4.64
N VAL A 308 -20.72 1.22 -5.40
CA VAL A 308 -20.03 -0.07 -5.39
C VAL A 308 -18.53 0.18 -5.33
N PRO A 309 -17.85 -0.22 -4.24
CA PRO A 309 -16.40 -0.14 -4.16
C PRO A 309 -15.71 -1.14 -5.11
N PHE A 310 -14.57 -0.76 -5.66
CA PHE A 310 -13.75 -1.62 -6.51
C PHE A 310 -13.22 -2.83 -5.73
N GLN A 311 -13.67 -4.03 -6.09
CA GLN A 311 -13.25 -5.30 -5.44
C GLN A 311 -13.47 -5.32 -3.91
N GLY A 312 -14.41 -4.54 -3.40
CA GLY A 312 -14.65 -4.40 -1.96
C GLY A 312 -13.62 -3.54 -1.23
N ILE A 313 -12.69 -2.90 -1.96
CA ILE A 313 -11.76 -1.92 -1.42
C ILE A 313 -12.48 -0.56 -1.39
N PRO A 314 -12.61 0.11 -0.24
CA PRO A 314 -13.16 1.46 -0.19
C PRO A 314 -12.27 2.38 -1.02
N GLY A 315 -12.75 3.00 -2.10
CA GLY A 315 -11.92 3.91 -2.90
C GLY A 315 -12.21 5.38 -2.63
N GLY A 316 -12.07 6.20 -3.67
CA GLY A 316 -12.02 7.67 -3.59
C GLY A 316 -13.38 8.35 -3.49
N ASP A 317 -14.44 7.65 -3.92
CA ASP A 317 -15.78 8.19 -3.99
C ASP A 317 -16.39 8.40 -2.59
N PHE A 318 -17.00 9.56 -2.38
CA PHE A 318 -17.79 9.84 -1.19
C PHE A 318 -19.05 10.63 -1.51
N ILE A 319 -20.07 10.41 -0.69
CA ILE A 319 -21.38 11.05 -0.80
C ILE A 319 -21.73 11.63 0.57
N ASP A 320 -22.29 12.83 0.60
CA ASP A 320 -22.87 13.35 1.84
C ASP A 320 -24.15 14.14 1.57
N TYR A 321 -25.02 14.16 2.56
CA TYR A 321 -26.27 14.89 2.52
C TYR A 321 -26.42 15.74 3.76
N PHE A 322 -26.67 17.04 3.58
CA PHE A 322 -26.85 17.95 4.69
C PHE A 322 -28.19 18.69 4.56
N ARG A 323 -29.15 18.33 5.41
CA ARG A 323 -30.41 19.06 5.52
C ARG A 323 -30.16 20.35 6.30
N PHE A 324 -30.16 21.48 5.60
CA PHE A 324 -29.93 22.79 6.22
C PHE A 324 -31.17 23.27 6.98
N ASN A 325 -32.37 23.06 6.40
CA ASN A 325 -33.66 23.28 7.03
C ASN A 325 -34.73 22.39 6.35
N GLU A 326 -36.01 22.62 6.65
CA GLU A 326 -37.11 21.83 6.06
C GLU A 326 -37.19 21.94 4.53
N ASN A 327 -36.77 23.09 3.97
CA ASN A 327 -36.89 23.44 2.56
C ASN A 327 -35.59 23.31 1.76
N ASN A 328 -34.45 23.15 2.43
CA ASN A 328 -33.14 23.16 1.81
C ASN A 328 -32.31 21.92 2.14
N LEU A 329 -31.86 21.25 1.09
CA LEU A 329 -30.98 20.10 1.15
C LEU A 329 -29.71 20.36 0.34
N VAL A 330 -28.56 20.12 0.96
CA VAL A 330 -27.27 20.12 0.28
C VAL A 330 -26.91 18.67 -0.07
N VAL A 331 -26.59 18.42 -1.33
CA VAL A 331 -26.11 17.14 -1.85
C VAL A 331 -24.66 17.32 -2.26
N ILE A 332 -23.80 16.44 -1.77
CA ILE A 332 -22.36 16.48 -2.03
C ILE A 332 -21.94 15.16 -2.64
N PHE A 333 -21.19 15.24 -3.72
CA PHE A 333 -20.51 14.12 -4.34
C PHE A 333 -19.05 14.51 -4.56
N GLY A 334 -18.11 13.68 -4.14
CA GLY A 334 -16.70 13.94 -4.38
C GLY A 334 -15.93 12.66 -4.65
N ASP A 335 -14.82 12.84 -5.33
CA ASP A 335 -13.89 11.77 -5.66
C ASP A 335 -12.45 12.24 -5.41
N VAL A 336 -11.75 11.49 -4.58
CA VAL A 336 -10.37 11.77 -4.18
C VAL A 336 -9.39 11.21 -5.21
N MET A 337 -8.88 12.08 -6.08
CA MET A 337 -7.91 11.76 -7.12
C MET A 337 -6.45 11.74 -6.60
N GLY A 338 -5.70 10.67 -6.90
CA GLY A 338 -4.29 10.56 -6.50
C GLY A 338 -3.42 9.76 -7.47
N LYS A 339 -2.77 10.42 -8.44
CA LYS A 339 -1.96 9.80 -9.51
C LYS A 339 -0.67 9.05 -9.09
N LYS A 340 -0.39 8.85 -7.80
CA LYS A 340 0.83 8.14 -7.32
C LYS A 340 0.65 7.26 -6.09
N TRP A 341 -0.58 7.07 -5.62
CA TRP A 341 -0.81 6.60 -4.26
C TRP A 341 -1.90 5.53 -4.26
N GLY A 342 -1.53 4.25 -4.35
CA GLY A 342 -2.45 3.12 -4.12
C GLY A 342 -2.87 2.96 -2.64
N ALA A 343 -3.00 4.08 -1.91
CA ALA A 343 -3.34 4.10 -0.52
C ALA A 343 -4.73 4.73 -0.38
N TRP A 344 -5.74 3.93 -0.68
CA TRP A 344 -7.16 4.13 -0.34
C TRP A 344 -7.36 4.67 1.10
N TYR A 345 -6.47 4.34 2.03
CA TYR A 345 -6.48 4.87 3.40
C TYR A 345 -6.35 6.40 3.44
N PHE A 346 -5.52 7.00 2.58
CA PHE A 346 -5.47 8.45 2.44
C PHE A 346 -6.76 8.98 1.84
N ALA A 347 -7.35 8.30 0.85
CA ALA A 347 -8.62 8.71 0.28
C ALA A 347 -9.71 8.77 1.35
N TYR A 348 -9.77 7.78 2.24
CA TYR A 348 -10.73 7.77 3.33
C TYR A 348 -10.45 8.88 4.38
N ALA A 349 -9.21 8.98 4.87
CA ALA A 349 -8.85 10.00 5.86
C ALA A 349 -9.06 11.42 5.31
N TYR A 350 -8.72 11.61 4.03
CA TYR A 350 -8.91 12.84 3.28
C TYR A 350 -10.40 13.13 3.07
N ALA A 351 -11.21 12.15 2.66
CA ALA A 351 -12.66 12.32 2.55
C ALA A 351 -13.29 12.69 3.91
N GLY A 352 -12.81 12.09 5.00
CA GLY A 352 -13.19 12.47 6.37
C GLY A 352 -12.81 13.91 6.70
N TYR A 353 -11.60 14.34 6.33
CA TYR A 353 -11.15 15.72 6.47
C TYR A 353 -12.02 16.69 5.65
N ILE A 354 -12.27 16.40 4.36
CA ILE A 354 -13.13 17.20 3.50
C ILE A 354 -14.53 17.33 4.08
N ARG A 355 -15.15 16.22 4.51
CA ARG A 355 -16.49 16.23 5.12
C ARG A 355 -16.54 17.06 6.40
N SER A 356 -15.51 16.98 7.24
CA SER A 356 -15.41 17.81 8.44
C SER A 356 -15.27 19.29 8.10
N SER A 357 -14.33 19.63 7.20
CA SER A 357 -14.09 21.00 6.74
C SER A 357 -15.31 21.58 6.04
N LEU A 358 -16.04 20.77 5.27
CA LEU A 358 -17.28 21.13 4.60
C LEU A 358 -18.39 21.44 5.61
N ARG A 359 -18.51 20.64 6.69
CA ARG A 359 -19.46 20.93 7.77
C ARG A 359 -19.16 22.27 8.45
N VAL A 360 -17.87 22.59 8.66
CA VAL A 360 -17.45 23.89 9.17
C VAL A 360 -17.76 25.01 8.17
N ALA A 361 -17.49 24.79 6.88
CA ALA A 361 -17.81 25.75 5.82
C ALA A 361 -19.31 26.08 5.79
N LEU A 362 -20.17 25.04 5.79
CA LEU A 362 -21.63 25.15 5.81
C LEU A 362 -22.17 25.94 7.00
N GLN A 363 -21.56 25.80 8.18
CA GLN A 363 -21.98 26.55 9.38
C GLN A 363 -21.58 28.03 9.35
N SER A 364 -20.59 28.39 8.52
CA SER A 364 -20.01 29.73 8.52
C SER A 364 -20.52 30.62 7.39
N VAL A 365 -21.15 30.07 6.35
CA VAL A 365 -21.63 30.85 5.20
C VAL A 365 -22.87 31.70 5.55
N SER A 366 -22.88 32.94 5.08
CA SER A 366 -24.03 33.86 5.22
C SER A 366 -25.17 33.54 4.26
N SER A 367 -24.83 32.94 3.11
CA SER A 367 -25.74 32.54 2.04
C SER A 367 -25.47 31.07 1.69
N LEU A 368 -26.54 30.28 1.58
CA LEU A 368 -26.44 28.87 1.23
C LEU A 368 -26.27 28.71 -0.29
N THR A 369 -25.12 29.10 -0.83
CA THR A 369 -24.78 28.90 -2.25
C THR A 369 -23.62 27.93 -2.38
N PRO A 370 -23.65 27.01 -3.37
CA PRO A 370 -22.60 26.01 -3.55
C PRO A 370 -21.22 26.65 -3.84
N ALA A 371 -21.17 27.77 -4.57
CA ALA A 371 -19.93 28.49 -4.81
C ALA A 371 -19.28 29.04 -3.53
N ASP A 372 -20.05 29.62 -2.61
CA ASP A 372 -19.52 30.14 -1.35
C ASP A 372 -18.99 29.01 -0.45
N ILE A 373 -19.68 27.88 -0.46
CA ILE A 373 -19.26 26.67 0.27
C ILE A 373 -17.93 26.16 -0.30
N LEU A 374 -17.81 26.02 -1.63
CA LEU A 374 -16.59 25.59 -2.30
C LEU A 374 -15.43 26.55 -2.04
N LYS A 375 -15.64 27.88 -2.13
CA LYS A 375 -14.58 28.87 -1.86
C LYS A 375 -14.00 28.73 -0.45
N LYS A 376 -14.86 28.55 0.55
CA LYS A 376 -14.41 28.36 1.94
C LYS A 376 -13.70 27.03 2.15
N LEU A 377 -14.25 25.96 1.60
CA LEU A 377 -13.63 24.65 1.67
C LEU A 377 -12.26 24.65 0.98
N ASN A 378 -12.18 25.24 -0.21
CA ASN A 378 -10.94 25.37 -0.98
C ASN A 378 -9.85 26.09 -0.18
N LEU A 379 -10.19 27.20 0.46
CA LEU A 379 -9.24 27.94 1.30
C LEU A 379 -8.74 27.12 2.50
N ALA A 380 -9.61 26.31 3.10
CA ALA A 380 -9.23 25.42 4.21
C ALA A 380 -8.31 24.29 3.74
N VAL A 381 -8.56 23.71 2.57
CA VAL A 381 -7.73 22.65 1.98
C VAL A 381 -6.40 23.20 1.48
N TYR A 382 -6.40 24.32 0.77
CA TYR A 382 -5.21 24.96 0.18
C TYR A 382 -4.16 25.35 1.24
N ASN A 383 -4.61 25.84 2.40
CA ASN A 383 -3.72 26.27 3.48
C ASN A 383 -3.14 25.10 4.30
N ASP A 384 -3.63 23.87 4.12
CA ASP A 384 -3.08 22.69 4.79
C ASP A 384 -1.95 22.07 3.97
N ALA A 385 -0.72 22.46 4.31
CA ALA A 385 0.51 22.02 3.63
C ALA A 385 0.77 20.51 3.69
N LYS A 386 0.08 19.75 4.56
CA LYS A 386 0.20 18.28 4.61
C LYS A 386 -0.74 17.58 3.62
N ILE A 387 -1.70 18.32 3.09
CA ILE A 387 -2.85 17.80 2.35
C ILE A 387 -2.87 18.33 0.90
N SER A 388 -2.15 19.42 0.61
CA SER A 388 -2.11 20.08 -0.70
C SER A 388 -1.58 19.24 -1.88
N GLU A 389 -1.07 18.03 -1.64
CA GLU A 389 -0.62 17.10 -2.70
C GLU A 389 -1.69 16.09 -3.13
N VAL A 390 -2.85 16.06 -2.45
CA VAL A 390 -4.01 15.23 -2.82
C VAL A 390 -5.05 16.12 -3.47
N PHE A 391 -5.53 15.72 -4.65
CA PHE A 391 -6.56 16.45 -5.37
C PHE A 391 -7.91 15.78 -5.18
N THR A 392 -8.97 16.56 -5.22
CA THR A 392 -10.32 16.02 -5.10
C THR A 392 -11.26 16.79 -5.99
N THR A 393 -12.08 16.03 -6.69
CA THR A 393 -13.21 16.58 -7.40
C THR A 393 -14.38 16.71 -6.43
N LEU A 394 -15.19 17.75 -6.59
CA LEU A 394 -16.36 17.95 -5.73
C LEU A 394 -17.49 18.61 -6.50
N SER A 395 -18.68 18.00 -6.45
CA SER A 395 -19.93 18.58 -6.89
C SER A 395 -20.79 18.91 -5.67
N ILE A 396 -21.29 20.15 -5.59
CA ILE A 396 -22.23 20.57 -4.55
C ILE A 396 -23.51 21.06 -5.23
N LEU A 397 -24.63 20.45 -4.84
CA LEU A 397 -25.97 20.96 -5.15
C LEU A 397 -26.68 21.45 -3.89
N VAL A 398 -27.36 22.59 -4.00
CA VAL A 398 -28.26 23.10 -2.97
C VAL A 398 -29.67 23.16 -3.55
N PHE A 399 -30.57 22.36 -3.00
CA PHE A 399 -31.97 22.28 -3.41
C PHE A 399 -32.87 23.22 -2.59
N ASP A 400 -33.89 23.77 -3.25
CA ASP A 400 -35.02 24.48 -2.65
C ASP A 400 -36.32 23.79 -3.12
N ASN A 401 -36.98 23.06 -2.22
CA ASN A 401 -38.17 22.27 -2.53
C ASN A 401 -39.45 23.09 -2.71
N GLN A 402 -39.49 24.33 -2.23
CA GLN A 402 -40.64 25.21 -2.42
C GLN A 402 -40.61 25.83 -3.81
N LYS A 403 -39.40 26.16 -4.29
CA LYS A 403 -39.19 26.76 -5.61
C LYS A 403 -38.95 25.76 -6.73
N MET A 404 -38.76 24.47 -6.40
CA MET A 404 -38.34 23.44 -7.35
C MET A 404 -37.06 23.83 -8.10
N LYS A 405 -36.06 24.29 -7.34
CA LYS A 405 -34.77 24.75 -7.90
C LYS A 405 -33.59 24.02 -7.27
N ALA A 406 -32.52 23.89 -8.04
CA ALA A 406 -31.21 23.48 -7.58
C ALA A 406 -30.16 24.52 -8.00
N LEU A 407 -29.28 24.90 -7.08
CA LEU A 407 -28.03 25.58 -7.40
C LEU A 407 -26.92 24.55 -7.45
N TYR A 408 -26.05 24.61 -8.45
CA TYR A 408 -24.93 23.71 -8.64
C TYR A 408 -23.61 24.48 -8.76
N SER A 409 -22.56 23.96 -8.14
CA SER A 409 -21.17 24.38 -8.36
C SER A 409 -20.26 23.16 -8.26
N GLY A 410 -19.20 23.17 -9.05
CA GLY A 410 -18.27 22.06 -9.19
C GLY A 410 -16.82 22.48 -9.03
N ALA A 411 -15.98 21.57 -8.56
CA ALA A 411 -14.53 21.73 -8.41
C ALA A 411 -13.82 20.60 -9.15
N GLY A 412 -13.49 20.81 -10.43
CA GLY A 412 -12.88 19.78 -11.28
C GLY A 412 -13.73 18.52 -11.49
N ASP A 413 -15.03 18.62 -11.26
CA ASP A 413 -15.98 17.51 -11.32
C ASP A 413 -16.43 17.17 -12.74
N LEU A 414 -17.01 15.98 -12.87
CA LEU A 414 -17.70 15.58 -14.10
C LEU A 414 -18.97 16.42 -14.32
N PRO A 415 -19.42 16.59 -15.58
CA PRO A 415 -20.62 17.34 -15.86
C PRO A 415 -21.85 16.77 -15.14
N LEU A 416 -22.60 17.63 -14.47
CA LEU A 416 -23.93 17.30 -13.96
C LEU A 416 -24.84 16.98 -15.16
N ILE A 417 -25.49 15.82 -15.12
CA ILE A 417 -26.43 15.42 -16.18
C ILE A 417 -27.84 15.83 -15.78
N TYR A 418 -28.49 16.65 -16.62
CA TYR A 418 -29.88 17.04 -16.48
C TYR A 418 -30.73 16.37 -17.56
N HIS A 419 -31.61 15.46 -17.15
CA HIS A 419 -32.60 14.84 -18.01
C HIS A 419 -33.91 15.62 -17.90
N ASN A 420 -34.20 16.39 -18.94
CA ASN A 420 -35.52 16.99 -19.13
C ASN A 420 -36.48 15.92 -19.65
N TYR A 421 -37.38 15.46 -18.78
CA TYR A 421 -38.17 14.26 -19.07
C TYR A 421 -39.26 14.52 -20.12
N GLU A 422 -39.85 15.72 -20.12
CA GLU A 422 -40.89 16.11 -21.08
C GLU A 422 -40.38 16.09 -22.52
N ASN A 423 -39.18 16.63 -22.75
CA ASN A 423 -38.59 16.73 -24.08
C ASN A 423 -37.70 15.53 -24.44
N LYS A 424 -37.41 14.63 -23.50
CA LYS A 424 -36.43 13.54 -23.63
C LYS A 424 -35.05 14.05 -24.04
N ILE A 425 -34.66 15.19 -23.48
CA ILE A 425 -33.36 15.82 -23.77
C ILE A 425 -32.45 15.62 -22.57
N ILE A 426 -31.22 15.19 -22.85
CA ILE A 426 -30.14 15.17 -21.88
C ILE A 426 -29.30 16.42 -22.09
N HIS A 427 -29.13 17.21 -21.04
CA HIS A 427 -28.21 18.34 -20.97
C HIS A 427 -27.02 17.99 -20.07
N ARG A 428 -25.83 18.40 -20.49
CA ARG A 428 -24.61 18.33 -19.66
C ARG A 428 -24.30 19.72 -19.15
N ILE A 429 -24.26 19.88 -17.84
CA ILE A 429 -24.01 21.15 -17.17
C ILE A 429 -22.64 21.03 -16.50
N GLN A 430 -21.65 21.73 -17.05
CA GLN A 430 -20.27 21.72 -16.54
C GLN A 430 -20.01 23.02 -15.77
N SER A 431 -19.42 22.90 -14.57
CA SER A 431 -18.92 24.06 -13.83
C SER A 431 -17.49 24.43 -14.23
N ASN A 432 -17.16 25.72 -14.14
CA ASN A 432 -15.83 26.26 -14.42
C ASN A 432 -14.80 26.07 -13.29
N GLY A 433 -15.22 25.65 -12.10
CA GLY A 433 -14.34 25.55 -10.94
C GLY A 433 -13.23 24.52 -11.13
N VAL A 434 -12.00 24.88 -10.72
CA VAL A 434 -10.86 23.96 -10.75
C VAL A 434 -10.84 23.03 -9.52
N LEU A 435 -9.99 22.01 -9.58
CA LEU A 435 -9.77 21.04 -8.50
C LEU A 435 -9.60 21.71 -7.14
N LEU A 436 -10.21 21.10 -6.12
CA LEU A 436 -10.15 21.60 -4.76
C LEU A 436 -8.70 21.61 -4.24
N GLY A 437 -8.30 22.71 -3.60
CA GLY A 437 -6.95 22.89 -3.05
C GLY A 437 -5.87 23.18 -4.10
N PHE A 438 -6.19 23.26 -5.38
CA PHE A 438 -5.21 23.48 -6.45
C PHE A 438 -4.69 24.92 -6.50
N ALA A 439 -5.57 25.89 -6.25
CA ALA A 439 -5.25 27.31 -6.27
C ALA A 439 -5.93 28.02 -5.08
N PRO A 440 -5.38 29.13 -4.57
CA PRO A 440 -5.97 29.85 -3.44
C PRO A 440 -7.35 30.43 -3.81
N ASP A 441 -7.47 30.91 -5.05
CA ASP A 441 -8.70 31.41 -5.65
C ASP A 441 -9.05 30.56 -6.88
N SER A 442 -10.33 30.24 -7.02
CA SER A 442 -10.89 29.45 -8.12
C SER A 442 -12.25 30.02 -8.50
N ASP A 443 -12.61 29.90 -9.78
CA ASP A 443 -13.86 30.43 -10.35
C ASP A 443 -15.04 29.50 -10.07
N TYR A 444 -15.35 29.31 -8.78
CA TYR A 444 -16.56 28.61 -8.37
C TYR A 444 -17.77 29.52 -8.62
N GLU A 445 -18.66 29.07 -9.50
CA GLU A 445 -19.87 29.77 -9.93
C GLU A 445 -21.14 29.10 -9.42
N ASN A 446 -22.26 29.82 -9.38
CA ASN A 446 -23.56 29.25 -9.05
C ASN A 446 -24.39 29.07 -10.33
N ILE A 447 -24.61 27.83 -10.74
CA ILE A 447 -25.47 27.50 -11.88
C ILE A 447 -26.87 27.18 -11.35
N GLU A 448 -27.87 27.96 -11.77
CA GLU A 448 -29.26 27.74 -11.38
C GLU A 448 -29.97 26.79 -12.36
N ILE A 449 -30.65 25.80 -11.80
CA ILE A 449 -31.43 24.81 -12.54
C ILE A 449 -32.85 24.82 -11.98
N THR A 450 -33.83 25.11 -12.83
CA THR A 450 -35.25 25.01 -12.48
C THR A 450 -35.77 23.65 -12.94
N LEU A 451 -36.40 22.91 -12.03
CA LEU A 451 -36.84 21.53 -12.26
C LEU A 451 -38.35 21.49 -12.41
N THR A 452 -38.80 20.77 -13.42
CA THR A 452 -40.23 20.46 -13.63
C THR A 452 -40.51 19.03 -13.20
N LYS A 453 -41.80 18.68 -13.07
CA LYS A 453 -42.20 17.36 -12.60
C LYS A 453 -41.64 16.24 -13.49
N ASN A 454 -41.00 15.25 -12.87
CA ASN A 454 -40.26 14.11 -13.46
C ASN A 454 -38.88 14.40 -14.03
N ASP A 455 -38.42 15.65 -14.02
CA ASP A 455 -37.03 15.93 -14.36
C ASP A 455 -36.07 15.22 -13.41
N ILE A 456 -34.91 14.83 -13.94
CA ILE A 456 -33.92 14.06 -13.18
C ILE A 456 -32.53 14.67 -13.31
N LEU A 457 -31.85 14.84 -12.18
CA LEU A 457 -30.43 15.19 -12.12
C LEU A 457 -29.59 13.96 -11.74
N TYR A 458 -28.42 13.83 -12.37
CA TYR A 458 -27.46 12.75 -12.09
C TYR A 458 -26.06 13.29 -11.81
N LEU A 459 -25.50 12.84 -10.69
CA LEU A 459 -24.07 12.95 -10.37
C LEU A 459 -23.46 11.55 -10.43
N MET A 460 -22.22 11.43 -10.91
CA MET A 460 -21.56 10.14 -11.04
C MET A 460 -20.04 10.22 -10.90
N SER A 461 -19.43 9.10 -10.55
CA SER A 461 -17.99 8.89 -10.68
C SER A 461 -17.58 8.59 -12.12
N ASP A 462 -16.29 8.77 -12.40
CA ASP A 462 -15.68 8.37 -13.67
C ASP A 462 -15.72 6.85 -13.89
N GLY A 463 -15.74 6.05 -12.83
CA GLY A 463 -15.90 4.60 -12.90
C GLY A 463 -17.11 4.13 -13.72
N ILE A 464 -18.17 4.93 -13.86
CA ILE A 464 -19.28 4.63 -14.79
C ILE A 464 -18.85 4.80 -16.25
N ILE A 465 -18.30 5.97 -16.60
CA ILE A 465 -17.95 6.28 -17.99
C ILE A 465 -16.67 5.56 -18.45
N GLU A 466 -15.79 5.19 -17.54
CA GLU A 466 -14.52 4.49 -17.81
C GLU A 466 -14.67 2.98 -17.90
N SER A 467 -15.70 2.41 -17.26
CA SER A 467 -15.97 0.97 -17.29
C SER A 467 -16.14 0.41 -18.71
N ARG A 468 -15.67 -0.82 -18.92
CA ARG A 468 -15.64 -1.50 -20.22
C ARG A 468 -16.49 -2.77 -20.21
N ASN A 469 -16.96 -3.15 -21.39
CA ASN A 469 -17.56 -4.47 -21.60
C ASN A 469 -16.49 -5.56 -21.83
N SER A 470 -16.92 -6.81 -21.97
CA SER A 470 -16.03 -7.97 -22.19
C SER A 470 -15.18 -7.88 -23.47
N ASN A 471 -15.56 -7.03 -24.42
CA ASN A 471 -14.83 -6.80 -25.67
C ASN A 471 -13.88 -5.60 -25.57
N GLY A 472 -13.73 -4.98 -24.38
CA GLY A 472 -12.86 -3.83 -24.13
C GLY A 472 -13.45 -2.48 -24.58
N VAL A 473 -14.72 -2.44 -25.01
CA VAL A 473 -15.39 -1.19 -25.41
C VAL A 473 -15.84 -0.46 -24.16
N GLN A 474 -15.44 0.81 -24.05
CA GLN A 474 -15.79 1.69 -22.94
C GLN A 474 -17.27 2.10 -23.03
N PHE A 475 -17.94 2.18 -21.88
CA PHE A 475 -19.33 2.63 -21.77
C PHE A 475 -19.44 4.07 -22.27
N GLY A 476 -18.56 4.93 -21.77
CA GLY A 476 -18.40 6.30 -22.23
C GLY A 476 -19.66 7.15 -22.06
N VAL A 477 -19.59 8.38 -22.54
CA VAL A 477 -20.69 9.32 -22.37
C VAL A 477 -21.89 8.97 -23.25
N ASN A 478 -21.67 8.38 -24.43
CA ASN A 478 -22.76 7.97 -25.30
C ASN A 478 -23.56 6.80 -24.70
N GLY A 479 -22.87 5.78 -24.17
CA GLY A 479 -23.53 4.65 -23.50
C GLY A 479 -24.31 5.10 -22.27
N LEU A 480 -23.77 6.06 -21.52
CA LEU A 480 -24.47 6.72 -20.41
C LEU A 480 -25.77 7.37 -20.88
N GLU A 481 -25.74 8.25 -21.88
CA GLU A 481 -26.94 8.95 -22.36
C GLU A 481 -28.00 7.98 -22.90
N GLU A 482 -27.59 6.99 -23.67
CA GLU A 482 -28.50 5.94 -24.16
C GLU A 482 -29.16 5.17 -23.02
N ALA A 483 -28.41 4.82 -21.97
CA ALA A 483 -28.96 4.13 -20.82
C ALA A 483 -29.93 5.03 -20.02
N LEU A 484 -29.60 6.31 -19.84
CA LEU A 484 -30.45 7.28 -19.15
C LEU A 484 -31.76 7.57 -19.89
N LEU A 485 -31.74 7.60 -21.23
CA LEU A 485 -32.94 7.79 -22.06
C LEU A 485 -33.91 6.60 -22.01
N LYS A 486 -33.44 5.41 -21.63
CA LYS A 486 -34.28 4.21 -21.45
C LYS A 486 -34.96 4.15 -20.08
N VAL A 487 -34.69 5.09 -19.19
CA VAL A 487 -35.29 5.14 -17.85
C VAL A 487 -36.72 5.69 -17.95
N GLU A 488 -37.71 4.82 -17.72
CA GLU A 488 -39.14 5.18 -17.78
C GLU A 488 -39.66 5.86 -16.50
N LYS A 489 -40.71 6.69 -16.64
CA LYS A 489 -41.31 7.51 -15.58
C LYS A 489 -41.78 6.74 -14.35
N ASP A 490 -42.33 5.54 -14.54
CA ASP A 490 -43.04 4.77 -13.50
C ASP A 490 -42.22 3.59 -12.96
N GLN A 491 -41.01 3.38 -13.48
CA GLN A 491 -40.08 2.36 -12.96
C GLN A 491 -39.19 2.96 -11.88
N ALA A 492 -38.60 2.07 -11.05
CA ALA A 492 -37.56 2.44 -10.10
C ALA A 492 -36.30 2.85 -10.91
N PRO A 493 -36.08 4.16 -11.12
CA PRO A 493 -35.30 4.61 -12.27
C PRO A 493 -33.82 4.26 -12.13
N VAL A 494 -33.30 4.25 -10.89
CA VAL A 494 -31.94 3.80 -10.57
C VAL A 494 -31.73 2.32 -10.90
N GLN A 495 -32.68 1.45 -10.54
CA GLN A 495 -32.56 0.01 -10.79
C GLN A 495 -32.53 -0.30 -12.29
N LYS A 496 -33.27 0.45 -13.10
CA LYS A 496 -33.23 0.30 -14.56
C LYS A 496 -31.85 0.67 -15.11
N PHE A 497 -31.29 1.78 -14.68
CA PHE A 497 -29.92 2.17 -15.05
C PHE A 497 -28.89 1.11 -14.62
N ILE A 498 -28.93 0.67 -13.36
CA ILE A 498 -28.05 -0.39 -12.83
C ILE A 498 -28.15 -1.64 -13.68
N SER A 499 -29.36 -2.05 -14.06
CA SER A 499 -29.57 -3.23 -14.90
C SER A 499 -28.93 -3.07 -16.28
N GLU A 500 -29.12 -1.93 -16.95
CA GLU A 500 -28.53 -1.68 -18.28
C GLU A 500 -27.00 -1.65 -18.20
N PHE A 501 -26.47 -0.92 -17.22
CA PHE A 501 -25.02 -0.76 -17.03
C PHE A 501 -24.34 -2.07 -16.60
N SER A 502 -24.94 -2.83 -15.68
CA SER A 502 -24.44 -4.16 -15.28
C SER A 502 -24.51 -5.16 -16.44
N SER A 503 -25.52 -5.06 -17.31
CA SER A 503 -25.61 -5.91 -18.50
C SER A 503 -24.50 -5.59 -19.49
N PHE A 504 -24.16 -4.31 -19.67
CA PHE A 504 -23.06 -3.90 -20.55
C PHE A 504 -21.70 -4.38 -20.03
N THR A 505 -21.45 -4.21 -18.73
CA THR A 505 -20.15 -4.54 -18.09
C THR A 505 -20.01 -6.01 -17.68
N ALA A 506 -21.08 -6.81 -17.82
CA ALA A 506 -21.18 -8.16 -17.23
C ALA A 506 -20.90 -8.19 -15.71
N GLY A 507 -21.24 -7.10 -15.01
CA GLY A 507 -21.05 -6.94 -13.57
C GLY A 507 -19.58 -6.82 -13.13
N LYS A 508 -18.67 -6.46 -14.04
CA LYS A 508 -17.24 -6.24 -13.73
C LYS A 508 -16.90 -4.76 -13.90
N PHE A 509 -16.34 -4.17 -12.85
CA PHE A 509 -16.00 -2.76 -12.80
C PHE A 509 -14.48 -2.58 -12.74
N GLU A 510 -13.98 -1.50 -13.32
CA GLU A 510 -12.55 -1.17 -13.37
C GLU A 510 -12.13 -0.16 -12.29
N ASP A 511 -13.10 0.51 -11.66
CA ASP A 511 -12.94 1.45 -10.55
C ASP A 511 -14.19 1.46 -9.66
N ASP A 512 -14.20 2.29 -8.62
CA ASP A 512 -15.36 2.62 -7.80
C ASP A 512 -16.50 3.17 -8.66
N ILE A 513 -17.72 2.75 -8.34
CA ILE A 513 -18.91 3.20 -9.06
C ILE A 513 -19.82 3.93 -8.12
N SER A 514 -20.07 5.20 -8.40
CA SER A 514 -21.06 5.99 -7.69
C SER A 514 -22.01 6.68 -8.64
N LEU A 515 -23.29 6.68 -8.29
CA LEU A 515 -24.37 7.39 -8.97
C LEU A 515 -25.31 7.99 -7.93
N ILE A 516 -25.61 9.28 -8.03
CA ILE A 516 -26.73 9.92 -7.32
C ILE A 516 -27.75 10.32 -8.36
N MET A 517 -29.00 9.91 -8.15
CA MET A 517 -30.16 10.28 -8.94
C MET A 517 -31.13 11.09 -8.10
N ILE A 518 -31.58 12.23 -8.63
CA ILE A 518 -32.50 13.14 -7.95
C ILE A 518 -33.64 13.47 -8.90
N LYS A 519 -34.85 12.96 -8.63
CA LYS A 519 -36.04 13.14 -9.45
C LYS A 519 -37.01 14.12 -8.81
N ALA A 520 -37.49 15.10 -9.57
CA ALA A 520 -38.57 16.01 -9.15
C ALA A 520 -39.94 15.31 -9.23
N LEU A 521 -40.78 15.45 -8.19
CA LEU A 521 -42.05 14.70 -8.03
C LEU A 521 -43.31 15.43 -8.50
#